data_AF-A0A821JC71-F1
#
_entry.id   AF-A0A821JC71-F1
#
_cell.length_a   1.000
_cell.length_b   1.000
_cell.length_c   1.000
_cell.angle_alpha   90.00
_cell.angle_beta   90.00
_cell.angle_gamma   90.00
#
_symmetry.space_group_name_H-M   'P 1'
#
loop_
_entity.id
_entity.type
_entity.pdbx_description
1 polymer ?
#
loop_
_entity_poly.entity_id
_entity_poly.type
_entity_poly.pdbx_seq_one_letter_code
_entity_poly.pdbx_strand_id
1 'polypeptide(L)' 'KGVVGQEPKLSKEYPAFQYSSHVSLSATSGHMWGTFKMEKEDGTFVEVRIPAFNLECKSD' A
#
# COMPACT_ATOMS: atom_id res chain seq x y z
N LYS A 1 -10.75 0.93 7.66
CA LYS A 1 -9.71 1.97 7.43
C LYS A 1 -8.35 1.31 7.61
N GLY A 2 -7.28 1.94 7.12
CA GLY A 2 -5.96 1.32 7.08
C GLY A 2 -5.85 0.20 6.02
N VAL A 3 -4.80 -0.61 6.13
CA VAL A 3 -4.47 -1.71 5.23
C VAL A 3 -4.84 -3.03 5.89
N VAL A 4 -5.51 -3.93 5.17
CA VAL A 4 -5.99 -5.24 5.70
C VAL A 4 -6.74 -5.15 7.04
N GLY A 5 -7.47 -4.04 7.26
CA GLY A 5 -8.22 -3.78 8.48
C GLY A 5 -7.39 -3.24 9.66
N GLN A 6 -6.12 -2.93 9.45
CA GLN A 6 -5.19 -2.44 10.48
C GLN A 6 -4.62 -1.06 10.12
N GLU A 7 -4.38 -0.24 11.14
CA GLU A 7 -3.66 1.03 11.03
C GLU A 7 -2.31 0.87 11.74
N PRO A 8 -1.29 0.34 11.05
CA PRO A 8 -0.02 -0.02 11.69
C PRO A 8 0.74 1.22 12.15
N LYS A 9 1.24 1.18 13.39
CA LYS A 9 2.13 2.20 13.95
C LYS A 9 3.58 1.81 13.70
N LEU A 10 4.29 2.61 12.91
CA LEU A 10 5.73 2.43 12.72
C LEU A 10 6.49 3.18 13.82
N SER A 11 7.45 2.51 14.45
CA SER A 11 8.33 3.08 15.47
C SER A 11 9.75 2.50 15.34
N LYS A 12 10.65 2.84 16.26
CA LYS A 12 11.99 2.24 16.29
C LYS A 12 11.94 0.75 16.62
N GLU A 13 11.02 0.36 17.48
CA GLU A 13 10.77 -1.03 17.90
C GLU A 13 10.07 -1.82 16.80
N TYR A 14 9.19 -1.17 16.04
CA TYR A 14 8.45 -1.76 14.92
C TYR A 14 8.68 -0.95 13.63
N PRO A 15 9.87 -1.05 13.02
CA PRO A 15 10.26 -0.17 11.92
C PRO A 15 9.61 -0.53 10.58
N ALA A 16 8.97 -1.70 10.49
CA ALA A 16 8.40 -2.21 9.25
C ALA A 16 7.07 -2.92 9.49
N PHE A 17 6.20 -2.83 8.49
CA PHE A 17 4.95 -3.56 8.42
C PHE A 17 4.80 -4.07 6.98
N GLN A 18 4.48 -5.35 6.83
CA GLN A 18 4.28 -5.98 5.52
C GLN A 18 2.93 -6.69 5.51
N TYR A 19 2.19 -6.54 4.42
CA TYR A 19 0.90 -7.17 4.22
C TYR A 19 0.73 -7.64 2.78
N SER A 20 -0.23 -8.54 2.57
CA SER A 20 -0.66 -8.99 1.25
C SER A 20 -2.13 -8.63 1.04
N SER A 21 -2.48 -8.25 -0.17
CA SER A 21 -3.85 -8.02 -0.63
C SER A 21 -3.97 -8.47 -2.09
N HIS A 22 -5.14 -8.31 -2.70
CA HIS A 22 -5.38 -8.69 -4.08
C HIS A 22 -6.35 -7.73 -4.76
N VAL A 23 -6.30 -7.70 -6.10
CA VAL A 23 -7.24 -7.01 -6.97
C VAL A 23 -7.56 -7.91 -8.16
N SER A 24 -8.79 -7.85 -8.64
CA SER A 24 -9.20 -8.56 -9.85
C SER A 24 -9.39 -7.57 -10.99
N LEU A 25 -8.80 -7.88 -12.14
CA LEU A 25 -8.95 -7.12 -13.39
C LEU A 25 -9.73 -7.95 -14.40
N SER A 26 -10.56 -7.30 -15.20
CA SER A 26 -11.17 -7.92 -16.40
C SER A 26 -10.24 -7.88 -17.62
N ALA A 27 -9.14 -7.12 -17.55
CA ALA A 27 -8.11 -7.02 -18.60
C ALA A 27 -6.90 -7.91 -18.29
N THR A 28 -6.12 -8.25 -19.32
CA THR A 28 -4.91 -9.08 -19.22
C THR A 28 -3.71 -8.37 -18.60
N SER A 29 -3.76 -7.03 -18.49
CA SER A 29 -2.72 -6.22 -17.87
C SER A 29 -3.28 -4.95 -17.24
N GLY A 30 -2.52 -4.31 -16.36
CA GLY A 30 -2.85 -3.02 -15.77
C GLY A 30 -1.66 -2.37 -15.05
N HIS A 31 -1.88 -1.16 -14.54
CA HIS A 31 -0.93 -0.45 -13.69
C HIS A 31 -1.60 -0.11 -12.37
N MET A 32 -0.86 -0.20 -11.27
CA MET A 32 -1.31 0.22 -9.94
C MET A 32 -0.35 1.24 -9.35
N TRP A 33 -0.89 2.23 -8.68
CA TRP A 33 -0.19 3.25 -7.90
C TRP A 33 -1.15 3.76 -6.83
N GLY A 34 -0.64 4.58 -5.90
CA GLY A 34 -1.49 5.18 -4.88
C GLY A 34 -0.70 5.93 -3.84
N THR A 35 -1.36 6.25 -2.74
CA THR A 35 -0.79 7.00 -1.63
C THR A 35 -1.34 6.46 -0.32
N PHE A 36 -0.47 6.28 0.68
CA PHE A 36 -0.87 6.14 2.07
C PHE A 36 -0.88 7.50 2.74
N LYS A 37 -1.97 7.84 3.41
CA LYS A 37 -2.01 8.96 4.34
C LYS A 37 -1.54 8.45 5.70
N MET A 38 -0.43 8.98 6.19
CA MET A 38 0.15 8.62 7.49
C MET A 38 0.02 9.80 8.45
N GLU A 39 -0.31 9.49 9.70
CA GLU A 39 -0.34 10.47 10.79
C GLU A 39 0.97 10.41 11.58
N LYS A 40 1.53 11.57 11.88
CA LYS A 40 2.69 11.72 12.76
C LYS A 40 2.24 11.88 14.22
N GLU A 41 3.20 11.78 15.14
CA GLU A 41 2.93 11.95 16.58
C GLU A 41 2.41 13.34 16.96
N ASP A 42 2.69 14.35 16.14
CA ASP A 42 2.20 15.73 16.32
C ASP A 42 0.80 15.97 15.74
N GLY A 43 0.13 14.92 15.23
CA GLY A 43 -1.20 14.99 14.61
C GLY A 43 -1.21 15.54 13.19
N THR A 44 -0.03 15.87 12.62
CA THR A 44 0.07 16.26 11.21
C THR A 44 0.09 15.03 10.31
N PHE A 45 -0.26 15.22 9.03
CA PHE A 45 -0.31 14.14 8.05
C PHE A 45 0.78 14.28 7.00
N VAL A 46 1.28 13.14 6.54
CA VAL A 46 2.14 13.03 5.36
C VAL A 46 1.56 12.01 4.39
N GLU A 47 1.82 12.25 3.12
CA GLU A 47 1.43 11.36 2.03
C GLU A 47 2.65 10.57 1.57
N VAL A 48 2.57 9.25 1.68
CA VAL A 48 3.62 8.33 1.22
C VAL A 48 3.17 7.68 -0.07
N ARG A 49 3.90 7.94 -1.15
CA ARG A 49 3.59 7.42 -2.49
C ARG A 49 3.90 5.94 -2.60
N ILE A 50 2.97 5.19 -3.15
CA ILE A 50 3.17 3.84 -3.66
C ILE A 50 3.64 3.99 -5.11
N PRO A 51 4.88 3.59 -5.45
CA PRO A 51 5.39 3.65 -6.81
C PRO A 51 4.48 2.90 -7.78
N ALA A 52 4.42 3.35 -9.03
CA ALA A 52 3.66 2.63 -10.05
C ALA A 52 4.30 1.27 -10.32
N PHE A 53 3.48 0.22 -10.40
CA PHE A 53 3.91 -1.13 -10.76
C PHE A 53 2.91 -1.79 -11.71
N ASN A 54 3.40 -2.75 -12.50
CA ASN A 54 2.59 -3.45 -13.49
C ASN A 54 1.86 -4.64 -12.86
N LEU A 55 0.66 -4.87 -13.34
CA LEU A 55 -0.08 -6.12 -13.19
C LEU A 55 -0.08 -6.79 -14.56
N GLU A 56 0.50 -7.98 -14.64
CA GLU A 56 0.59 -8.74 -15.89
C GLU A 56 0.06 -10.15 -15.63
N CYS A 57 -0.82 -10.62 -16.52
CA CYS A 57 -1.17 -12.03 -16.54
C CYS A 57 0.00 -12.81 -17.15
N LYS A 58 0.42 -13.90 -16.50
CA LYS A 58 1.42 -14.79 -17.11
C LYS A 58 0.85 -15.33 -18.42
N SER A 59 1.60 -15.14 -19.49
CA SER A 59 1.41 -15.95 -20.69
C SER A 59 2.05 -17.30 -20.37
N ASP A 60 1.26 -18.37 -20.33
CA ASP A 60 1.81 -19.73 -20.28
C ASP A 60 2.57 -20.07 -21.57
#